data_AF-A0A3C7VWL8-F1
#
_entry.id   AF-A0A3C7VWL8-F1
#
_cell.length_a   1.000
_cell.length_b   1.000
_cell.length_c   1.000
_cell.angle_alpha   90.00
_cell.angle_beta   90.00
_cell.angle_gamma   90.00
#
_symmetry.space_group_name_H-M   'P 1'
#
loop_
_entity.id
_entity.type
_entity.pdbx_description
1 polymer ?
#
loop_
_entity_poly.entity_id
_entity_poly.type
_entity_poly.pdbx_seq_one_letter_code
_entity_poly.pdbx_strand_id
1 'polypeptide(L)'
;MPGVHRLHFDDGRIVLDLYWGDAATALADLAGHGRRWFDAWYLDGFAPARNAALWQEGLWPDLARLSRPGATVATFTAAGHVRRGLAAAGFAMAKRDGFGAKRESLHGRLDSPPPAAAADGTPWDLPDNAPGLPASALVVGAGIAGACAAAALARRGVAVTVLEAGEVAGRGSGNAQGVLFTRLSHRHAPLTDIALLGYLDAARCYRGLFDAGRLRAGADGELNGCFQMAGPKVRLNQLAPALAAVPELAELLDPADAAERLGVTPAASGLWLPHSGWLHPAAACRALLSASGITLVEHCGAVTLAREDGRWRALADGGRHWSADIAVVA
;
A
#
# COMPACT_ATOMS: atom_id res chain seq x y z
N MET A 1 9.89 -10.36 -3.84
CA MET A 1 10.80 -9.46 -3.10
C MET A 1 10.37 -9.38 -1.65
N PRO A 2 11.29 -9.32 -0.67
CA PRO A 2 10.92 -9.09 0.72
C PRO A 2 10.12 -7.78 0.92
N GLY A 3 9.30 -7.71 1.96
CA GLY A 3 8.51 -6.52 2.32
C GLY A 3 7.01 -6.70 2.12
N VAL A 4 6.27 -5.60 2.26
CA VAL A 4 4.80 -5.59 2.21
C VAL A 4 4.32 -5.15 0.83
N HIS A 5 3.58 -6.03 0.16
CA HIS A 5 3.00 -5.75 -1.16
C HIS A 5 1.49 -5.68 -1.05
N ARG A 6 0.93 -4.49 -1.25
CA ARG A 6 -0.51 -4.27 -1.29
C ARG A 6 -1.05 -4.47 -2.70
N LEU A 7 -2.10 -5.28 -2.80
CA LEU A 7 -2.87 -5.53 -4.01
C LEU A 7 -4.33 -5.16 -3.79
N HIS A 8 -4.94 -4.58 -4.82
CA HIS A 8 -6.35 -4.18 -4.82
C HIS A 8 -7.13 -5.03 -5.82
N PHE A 9 -8.27 -5.57 -5.39
CA PHE A 9 -9.20 -6.33 -6.21
C PHE A 9 -10.61 -5.77 -6.03
N ASP A 10 -11.47 -5.96 -7.05
CA ASP A 10 -12.87 -5.55 -7.03
C ASP A 10 -13.02 -4.05 -6.66
N ASP A 11 -12.35 -3.18 -7.41
CA ASP A 11 -12.25 -1.73 -7.15
C ASP A 11 -11.77 -1.37 -5.73
N GLY A 12 -10.98 -2.25 -5.13
CA GLY A 12 -10.42 -2.12 -3.79
C GLY A 12 -11.37 -2.47 -2.66
N ARG A 13 -12.51 -3.10 -2.98
CA ARG A 13 -13.37 -3.76 -2.00
C ARG A 13 -12.62 -4.88 -1.28
N ILE A 14 -11.70 -5.55 -1.98
CA ILE A 14 -10.78 -6.53 -1.41
C ILE A 14 -9.36 -5.94 -1.50
N VAL A 15 -8.70 -5.87 -0.36
CA VAL A 15 -7.29 -5.46 -0.24
C VAL A 15 -6.50 -6.64 0.32
N LEU A 16 -5.47 -7.06 -0.40
CA LEU A 16 -4.57 -8.12 0.01
C LEU A 16 -3.21 -7.53 0.31
N ASP A 17 -2.77 -7.64 1.56
CA ASP A 17 -1.42 -7.29 1.98
C ASP A 17 -0.58 -8.57 2.08
N LEU A 18 0.40 -8.71 1.19
CA LEU A 18 1.35 -9.82 1.18
C LEU A 18 2.61 -9.41 1.92
N TYR A 19 2.80 -9.98 3.11
CA TYR A 19 4.04 -9.84 3.87
C TYR A 19 5.03 -10.90 3.42
N TRP A 20 5.96 -10.52 2.56
CA TRP A 20 6.99 -11.42 2.04
C TRP A 20 8.21 -11.40 2.96
N GLY A 21 8.29 -12.38 3.87
CA GLY A 21 9.37 -12.46 4.85
C GLY A 21 9.08 -13.48 5.95
N ASP A 22 9.86 -13.41 7.03
CA ASP A 22 9.60 -14.20 8.23
C ASP A 22 8.34 -13.70 8.95
N ALA A 23 7.46 -14.64 9.32
CA ALA A 23 6.17 -14.31 9.90
C ALA A 23 6.29 -13.69 11.31
N ALA A 24 7.27 -14.12 12.12
CA ALA A 24 7.45 -13.58 13.46
C ALA A 24 7.91 -12.12 13.41
N THR A 25 8.84 -11.82 12.50
CA THR A 25 9.27 -10.44 12.22
C THR A 25 8.07 -9.57 11.80
N ALA A 26 7.26 -10.03 10.84
CA ALA A 26 6.12 -9.26 10.33
C ALA A 26 5.02 -9.03 11.39
N LEU A 27 4.72 -10.04 12.21
CA LEU A 27 3.70 -9.95 13.25
C LEU A 27 4.18 -9.08 14.42
N ALA A 28 5.45 -9.17 14.80
CA ALA A 28 6.03 -8.29 15.82
C ALA A 28 6.02 -6.82 15.36
N ASP A 29 6.40 -6.53 14.11
CA ASP A 29 6.33 -5.19 13.51
C ASP A 29 4.90 -4.63 13.53
N LEU A 30 3.92 -5.44 13.09
CA LEU A 30 2.51 -5.08 13.16
C LEU A 30 2.03 -4.79 14.58
N ALA A 31 2.48 -5.60 15.55
CA ALA A 31 2.11 -5.47 16.95
C ALA A 31 2.72 -4.20 17.56
N GLY A 32 3.94 -3.84 17.13
CA GLY A 32 4.63 -2.61 17.45
C GLY A 32 3.88 -1.35 17.01
N HIS A 33 2.87 -1.42 16.14
CA HIS A 33 2.00 -0.25 15.89
C HIS A 33 0.96 0.00 17.00
N GLY A 34 0.87 -0.86 18.03
CA GLY A 34 -0.10 -0.74 19.11
C GLY A 34 -1.57 -0.84 18.64
N ARG A 35 -1.79 -1.46 17.47
CA ARG A 35 -3.11 -1.56 16.83
C ARG A 35 -3.60 -3.00 16.74
N ARG A 36 -4.92 -3.15 16.78
CA ARG A 36 -5.62 -4.42 16.53
C ARG A 36 -6.13 -4.42 15.10
N TRP A 37 -5.72 -5.41 14.34
CA TRP A 37 -5.95 -5.46 12.89
C TRP A 37 -6.93 -6.55 12.51
N PHE A 38 -6.89 -7.71 13.17
CA PHE A 38 -7.53 -8.93 12.65
C PHE A 38 -8.78 -9.34 13.41
N ASP A 39 -9.85 -9.62 12.66
CA ASP A 39 -11.09 -10.24 13.14
C ASP A 39 -11.07 -11.77 13.02
N ALA A 40 -10.27 -12.32 12.11
CA ALA A 40 -10.16 -13.76 11.89
C ALA A 40 -8.74 -14.15 11.47
N TRP A 41 -8.27 -15.27 12.02
CA TRP A 41 -6.98 -15.88 11.71
C TRP A 41 -7.16 -17.23 11.03
N TYR A 42 -6.58 -17.38 9.85
CA TYR A 42 -6.44 -18.67 9.18
C TYR A 42 -5.00 -19.14 9.36
N LEU A 43 -4.78 -19.98 10.38
CA LEU A 43 -3.46 -20.53 10.66
C LEU A 43 -3.26 -21.78 9.81
N ASP A 44 -2.68 -21.53 8.65
CA ASP A 44 -2.39 -22.52 7.63
C ASP A 44 -0.90 -22.58 7.31
N GLY A 45 -0.46 -23.71 6.78
CA GLY A 45 0.94 -24.00 6.48
C GLY A 45 1.17 -25.50 6.30
N PHE A 46 2.41 -25.91 6.01
CA PHE A 46 2.73 -27.33 6.10
C PHE A 46 2.49 -27.83 7.54
N ALA A 47 2.16 -29.12 7.68
CA ALA A 47 1.98 -29.77 8.99
C ALA A 47 3.10 -29.33 9.95
N PRO A 48 2.83 -29.11 11.25
CA PRO A 48 3.83 -28.56 12.18
C PRO A 48 5.20 -29.24 12.14
N ALA A 49 5.24 -30.56 11.89
CA ALA A 49 6.46 -31.33 11.72
C ALA A 49 7.32 -30.95 10.49
N ARG A 50 6.73 -30.28 9.49
CA ARG A 50 7.36 -29.86 8.22
C ARG A 50 7.63 -28.37 8.12
N ASN A 51 7.05 -27.54 9.00
CA ASN A 51 7.28 -26.11 9.03
C ASN A 51 7.18 -25.55 10.46
N ALA A 52 8.06 -26.02 11.34
CA ALA A 52 8.04 -25.68 12.76
C ALA A 52 8.15 -24.16 13.04
N ALA A 53 8.76 -23.40 12.13
CA ALA A 53 8.92 -21.95 12.26
C ALA A 53 7.57 -21.19 12.32
N LEU A 54 6.52 -21.68 11.65
CA LEU A 54 5.17 -21.09 11.74
C LEU A 54 4.38 -21.51 12.98
N TRP A 55 4.90 -22.46 13.78
CA TRP A 55 4.23 -22.99 14.98
C TRP A 55 5.02 -22.74 16.26
N GLN A 56 5.93 -21.78 16.24
CA GLN A 56 6.76 -21.43 17.37
C GLN A 56 5.98 -20.64 18.43
N GLU A 57 6.34 -20.85 19.70
CA GLU A 57 5.65 -20.25 20.85
C GLU A 57 5.64 -18.72 20.85
N GLY A 58 6.66 -18.10 20.23
CA GLY A 58 6.76 -16.64 20.11
C GLY A 58 5.65 -15.99 19.28
N LEU A 59 4.95 -16.72 18.41
CA LEU A 59 3.92 -16.17 17.52
C LEU A 59 2.59 -15.94 18.25
N TRP A 60 2.21 -16.82 19.16
CA TRP A 60 0.87 -16.81 19.78
C TRP A 60 0.54 -15.50 20.51
N PRO A 61 1.46 -14.90 21.28
CA PRO A 61 1.23 -13.61 21.92
C PRO A 61 0.94 -12.49 20.91
N ASP A 62 1.64 -12.44 19.77
CA ASP A 62 1.40 -11.43 18.74
C ASP A 62 0.04 -11.61 18.07
N LEU A 63 -0.35 -12.86 17.76
CA LEU A 63 -1.69 -13.16 17.24
C LEU A 63 -2.76 -12.60 18.19
N ALA A 64 -2.64 -12.84 19.49
CA ALA A 64 -3.59 -12.35 20.48
C ALA A 64 -3.58 -10.82 20.61
N ARG A 65 -2.40 -10.17 20.60
CA ARG A 65 -2.26 -8.70 20.63
C ARG A 65 -2.89 -8.03 19.41
N LEU A 66 -2.67 -8.61 18.23
CA LEU A 66 -3.14 -8.10 16.95
C LEU A 66 -4.64 -8.38 16.70
N SER A 67 -5.24 -9.27 17.49
CA SER A 67 -6.65 -9.64 17.39
C SER A 67 -7.57 -8.57 17.99
N ARG A 68 -8.70 -8.34 17.32
CA ARG A 68 -9.84 -7.56 17.85
C ARG A 68 -10.62 -8.36 18.89
N PRO A 69 -11.38 -7.71 19.79
CA PRO A 69 -12.31 -8.42 20.67
C PRO A 69 -13.30 -9.26 19.85
N GLY A 70 -13.45 -10.53 20.23
CA GLY A 70 -14.28 -11.51 19.51
C GLY A 70 -13.59 -12.16 18.30
N ALA A 71 -12.31 -11.86 18.04
CA ALA A 71 -11.60 -12.44 16.90
C ALA A 71 -11.56 -13.97 16.98
N THR A 72 -11.60 -14.60 15.81
CA THR A 72 -11.59 -16.06 15.67
C THR A 72 -10.27 -16.57 15.14
N VAL A 73 -9.95 -17.83 15.44
CA VAL A 73 -8.81 -18.54 14.86
C VAL A 73 -9.26 -19.92 14.41
N ALA A 74 -8.79 -20.36 13.25
CA ALA A 74 -9.02 -21.70 12.74
C ALA A 74 -7.73 -22.28 12.16
N THR A 75 -7.54 -23.58 12.33
CA THR A 75 -6.41 -24.32 11.73
C THR A 75 -6.78 -25.75 11.42
N PHE A 76 -6.13 -26.33 10.41
CA PHE A 76 -6.35 -27.73 10.04
C PHE A 76 -5.77 -28.74 11.04
N THR A 77 -4.80 -28.34 11.87
CA THR A 77 -4.08 -29.25 12.77
C THR A 77 -4.85 -29.44 14.08
N ALA A 78 -4.76 -30.64 14.66
CA ALA A 78 -5.23 -30.94 16.02
C ALA A 78 -4.08 -31.15 17.01
N ALA A 79 -2.87 -30.72 16.65
CA ALA A 79 -1.67 -30.91 17.47
C ALA A 79 -1.79 -30.25 18.85
N GLY A 80 -1.48 -31.02 19.90
CA GLY A 80 -1.67 -30.58 21.28
C GLY A 80 -0.86 -29.34 21.68
N HIS A 81 0.36 -29.17 21.15
CA HIS A 81 1.18 -27.99 21.43
C HIS A 81 0.57 -26.71 20.84
N VAL A 82 0.00 -26.77 19.63
CA VAL A 82 -0.71 -25.64 18.99
C VAL A 82 -1.91 -25.22 19.83
N ARG A 83 -2.75 -26.19 20.25
CA ARG A 83 -3.89 -25.93 21.13
C ARG A 83 -3.46 -25.26 22.44
N ARG A 84 -2.42 -25.78 23.10
CA ARG A 84 -1.91 -25.21 24.35
C ARG A 84 -1.32 -23.82 24.16
N GLY A 85 -0.57 -23.58 23.09
CA GLY A 85 0.02 -22.27 22.78
C GLY A 85 -1.05 -21.20 22.55
N LEU A 86 -2.05 -21.49 21.70
CA LEU A 86 -3.17 -20.57 21.46
C LEU A 86 -4.01 -20.34 22.73
N ALA A 87 -4.27 -21.39 23.51
CA ALA A 87 -4.97 -21.25 24.79
C ALA A 87 -4.19 -20.39 25.81
N ALA A 88 -2.87 -20.57 25.89
CA ALA A 88 -2.00 -19.75 26.73
C ALA A 88 -1.96 -18.27 26.29
N ALA A 89 -2.15 -18.00 25.00
CA ALA A 89 -2.31 -16.65 24.46
C ALA A 89 -3.72 -16.06 24.68
N GLY A 90 -4.65 -16.83 25.25
CA GLY A 90 -5.99 -16.38 25.64
C GLY A 90 -7.14 -16.85 24.75
N PHE A 91 -6.88 -17.59 23.67
CA PHE A 91 -7.95 -18.10 22.82
C PHE A 91 -8.71 -19.24 23.51
N ALA A 92 -10.04 -19.17 23.54
CA ALA A 92 -10.90 -20.27 23.96
C ALA A 92 -10.91 -21.35 22.86
N MET A 93 -9.99 -22.32 22.96
CA MET A 93 -9.77 -23.34 21.93
C MET A 93 -10.66 -24.58 22.08
N ALA A 94 -11.30 -24.98 20.99
CA ALA A 94 -12.09 -26.19 20.86
C ALA A 94 -11.64 -27.04 19.66
N LYS A 95 -11.93 -28.34 19.73
CA LYS A 95 -11.80 -29.25 18.59
C LYS A 95 -13.10 -29.24 17.80
N ARG A 96 -12.98 -29.39 16.48
CA ARG A 96 -14.09 -29.63 15.57
C ARG A 96 -13.75 -30.79 14.65
N ASP A 97 -14.76 -31.34 13.99
CA ASP A 97 -14.55 -32.38 12.98
C ASP A 97 -13.61 -31.87 11.87
N GLY A 98 -12.69 -32.73 11.45
CA GLY A 98 -11.82 -32.41 10.33
C GLY A 98 -12.54 -32.55 8.99
N PHE A 99 -11.89 -32.08 7.93
CA PHE A 99 -12.41 -32.21 6.56
C PHE A 99 -11.74 -33.38 5.82
N GLY A 100 -12.53 -34.15 5.08
CA GLY A 100 -12.05 -35.32 4.31
C GLY A 100 -11.46 -36.40 5.23
N ALA A 101 -10.23 -36.81 4.97
CA ALA A 101 -9.55 -37.84 5.76
C ALA A 101 -9.06 -37.37 7.15
N LYS A 102 -9.12 -36.07 7.46
CA LYS A 102 -8.73 -35.55 8.77
C LYS A 102 -9.85 -35.77 9.77
N ARG A 103 -9.51 -36.42 10.89
CA ARG A 103 -10.45 -36.68 11.98
C ARG A 103 -10.84 -35.42 12.75
N GLU A 104 -9.87 -34.58 13.09
CA GLU A 104 -10.08 -33.41 13.94
C GLU A 104 -9.31 -32.20 13.40
N SER A 105 -9.83 -31.01 13.69
CA SER A 105 -9.18 -29.71 13.48
C SER A 105 -9.46 -28.78 14.67
N LEU A 106 -8.78 -27.63 14.75
CA LEU A 106 -8.94 -26.68 15.86
C LEU A 106 -9.58 -25.38 15.40
N HIS A 107 -10.37 -24.80 16.29
CA HIS A 107 -10.83 -23.43 16.20
C HIS A 107 -10.89 -22.79 17.59
N GLY A 108 -10.92 -21.47 17.64
CA GLY A 108 -11.06 -20.75 18.89
C GLY A 108 -11.52 -19.33 18.68
N ARG A 109 -11.82 -18.67 19.80
CA ARG A 109 -12.26 -17.27 19.84
C ARG A 109 -11.57 -16.55 20.98
N LEU A 110 -11.25 -15.28 20.79
CA LEU A 110 -10.62 -14.42 21.78
C LEU A 110 -11.59 -13.28 22.16
N ASP A 111 -12.35 -13.48 23.23
CA ASP A 111 -13.33 -12.49 23.68
C ASP A 111 -12.68 -11.24 24.28
N SER A 112 -11.62 -11.43 25.06
CA SER A 112 -10.89 -10.35 25.74
C SER A 112 -9.42 -10.43 25.38
N PRO A 113 -8.98 -9.72 24.32
CA PRO A 113 -7.59 -9.79 23.91
C PRO A 113 -6.68 -9.08 24.94
N PRO A 114 -5.42 -9.52 25.10
CA PRO A 114 -4.48 -8.87 26.01
C PRO A 114 -4.28 -7.41 25.60
N PRO A 115 -3.85 -6.52 26.52
CA PRO A 115 -3.53 -5.13 26.20
C PRO A 115 -2.68 -5.03 24.92
N ALA A 116 -2.97 -4.04 24.08
CA ALA A 116 -2.14 -3.78 22.91
C ALA A 116 -0.71 -3.44 23.38
N ALA A 117 0.29 -3.81 22.59
CA ALA A 117 1.64 -3.38 22.88
C ALA A 117 1.72 -1.84 22.87
N ALA A 118 2.63 -1.28 23.67
CA ALA A 118 3.01 0.11 23.47
C ALA A 118 3.51 0.25 22.04
N ALA A 119 3.14 1.34 21.37
CA ALA A 119 3.62 1.55 20.02
C ALA A 119 5.14 1.75 20.03
N ASP A 120 5.84 0.93 19.25
CA ASP A 120 7.26 1.04 18.99
C ASP A 120 7.50 2.28 18.13
N GLY A 121 8.33 3.17 18.62
CA GLY A 121 8.61 4.44 17.97
C GLY A 121 8.98 5.51 18.98
N THR A 122 9.47 6.64 18.48
CA THR A 122 9.61 7.81 19.32
C THR A 122 8.24 8.48 19.48
N PRO A 123 7.91 9.06 20.64
CA PRO A 123 6.60 9.68 20.86
C PRO A 123 6.20 10.73 19.81
N TRP A 124 7.17 11.40 19.18
CA TRP A 124 6.92 12.42 18.15
C TRP A 124 6.73 11.85 16.73
N ASP A 125 7.09 10.58 16.48
CA ASP A 125 6.82 9.90 15.21
C ASP A 125 5.43 9.22 15.20
N LEU A 126 4.81 9.07 16.37
CA LEU A 126 3.52 8.42 16.54
C LEU A 126 2.38 9.44 16.44
N PRO A 127 1.31 9.14 15.69
CA PRO A 127 0.13 10.01 15.69
C PRO A 127 -0.56 9.94 17.06
N ASP A 128 -0.78 11.09 17.70
CA ASP A 128 -1.48 11.20 18.99
C ASP A 128 -2.86 10.52 19.00
N ASN A 129 -3.53 10.54 17.85
CA ASN A 129 -4.81 9.87 17.63
C ASN A 129 -4.88 9.38 16.17
N ALA A 130 -5.15 8.09 15.98
CA ALA A 130 -5.62 7.58 14.70
C ALA A 130 -7.14 7.80 14.63
N PRO A 131 -7.66 8.79 13.88
CA PRO A 131 -9.10 8.96 13.77
C PRO A 131 -9.73 7.70 13.18
N GLY A 132 -10.95 7.38 13.64
CA GLY A 132 -11.78 6.39 12.96
C GLY A 132 -12.00 6.78 11.49
N LEU A 133 -12.55 5.85 10.69
CA LEU A 133 -12.88 6.15 9.30
C LEU A 133 -13.87 7.35 9.26
N PRO A 134 -13.51 8.49 8.66
CA PRO A 134 -14.39 9.65 8.60
C PRO A 134 -15.51 9.43 7.57
N ALA A 135 -16.62 10.15 7.71
CA ALA A 135 -17.67 10.14 6.70
C ALA A 135 -17.33 11.06 5.53
N SER A 136 -16.58 12.13 5.78
CA SER A 136 -16.25 13.16 4.79
C SER A 136 -14.83 13.72 4.95
N ALA A 137 -14.22 14.13 3.83
CA ALA A 137 -12.90 14.76 3.79
C ALA A 137 -12.83 15.96 2.85
N LEU A 138 -12.11 17.01 3.26
CA LEU A 138 -11.59 18.04 2.36
C LEU A 138 -10.17 17.66 1.93
N VAL A 139 -9.87 17.79 0.65
CA VAL A 139 -8.50 17.70 0.13
C VAL A 139 -8.17 19.02 -0.54
N VAL A 140 -7.17 19.73 -0.03
CA VAL A 140 -6.70 21.00 -0.58
C VAL A 140 -5.56 20.69 -1.55
N GLY A 141 -5.78 20.98 -2.83
CA GLY A 141 -4.86 20.69 -3.94
C GLY A 141 -5.33 19.54 -4.82
N ALA A 142 -5.42 19.77 -6.13
CA ALA A 142 -5.72 18.76 -7.16
C ALA A 142 -4.49 18.40 -8.02
N GLY A 143 -3.29 18.48 -7.43
CA GLY A 143 -2.09 17.83 -7.97
C GLY A 143 -2.12 16.32 -7.75
N ILE A 144 -1.06 15.61 -8.18
CA ILE A 144 -1.02 14.14 -8.11
C ILE A 144 -1.16 13.60 -6.67
N ALA A 145 -0.59 14.30 -5.68
CA ALA A 145 -0.70 13.91 -4.28
C ALA A 145 -2.16 13.99 -3.78
N GLY A 146 -2.83 15.12 -4.04
CA GLY A 146 -4.23 15.32 -3.68
C GLY A 146 -5.17 14.38 -4.43
N ALA A 147 -4.93 14.13 -5.72
CA ALA A 147 -5.69 13.19 -6.53
C ALA A 147 -5.58 11.75 -5.99
N CYS A 148 -4.37 11.29 -5.65
CA CYS A 148 -4.16 9.98 -5.03
C CYS A 148 -4.82 9.88 -3.64
N ALA A 149 -4.69 10.91 -2.81
CA ALA A 149 -5.32 10.95 -1.48
C ALA A 149 -6.85 10.89 -1.58
N ALA A 150 -7.44 11.71 -2.46
CA ALA A 150 -8.88 11.72 -2.72
C ALA A 150 -9.38 10.36 -3.23
N ALA A 151 -8.70 9.76 -4.20
CA ALA A 151 -9.05 8.43 -4.72
C ALA A 151 -8.93 7.34 -3.64
N ALA A 152 -7.93 7.42 -2.76
CA ALA A 152 -7.78 6.47 -1.65
C ALA A 152 -8.89 6.61 -0.61
N LEU A 153 -9.29 7.83 -0.27
CA LEU A 153 -10.39 8.11 0.67
C LEU A 153 -11.75 7.67 0.09
N ALA A 154 -12.04 8.06 -1.16
CA ALA A 154 -13.28 7.70 -1.84
C ALA A 154 -13.48 6.18 -1.96
N ARG A 155 -12.40 5.42 -2.22
CA ARG A 155 -12.43 3.95 -2.27
C ARG A 155 -12.83 3.31 -0.94
N ARG A 156 -12.66 4.02 0.17
CA ARG A 156 -13.07 3.58 1.51
C ARG A 156 -14.47 4.08 1.88
N GLY A 157 -15.22 4.64 0.93
CA GLY A 157 -16.57 5.15 1.13
C GLY A 157 -16.62 6.55 1.76
N VAL A 158 -15.49 7.26 1.83
CA VAL A 158 -15.44 8.64 2.35
C VAL A 158 -15.91 9.60 1.27
N ALA A 159 -16.84 10.50 1.58
CA ALA A 159 -17.24 11.57 0.66
C ALA A 159 -16.13 12.64 0.61
N VAL A 160 -15.52 12.86 -0.56
CA VAL A 160 -14.37 13.75 -0.71
C VAL A 160 -14.74 14.99 -1.51
N THR A 161 -14.39 16.17 -0.99
CA THR A 161 -14.36 17.41 -1.77
C THR A 161 -12.91 17.85 -1.98
N VAL A 162 -12.49 17.93 -3.24
CA VAL A 162 -11.16 18.39 -3.63
C VAL A 162 -11.26 19.86 -4.04
N LEU A 163 -10.48 20.71 -3.39
CA LEU A 163 -10.46 22.15 -3.58
C LEU A 163 -9.17 22.54 -4.30
N GLU A 164 -9.28 23.03 -5.53
CA GLU A 164 -8.15 23.47 -6.34
C GLU A 164 -8.25 24.97 -6.63
N ALA A 165 -7.17 25.69 -6.33
CA ALA A 165 -7.13 27.13 -6.49
C ALA A 165 -7.22 27.55 -7.97
N GLY A 166 -6.61 26.77 -8.88
CA GLY A 166 -6.64 26.96 -10.32
C GLY A 166 -7.32 25.79 -11.04
N GLU A 167 -6.60 25.22 -12.02
CA GLU A 167 -7.00 24.00 -12.74
C GLU A 167 -6.28 22.77 -12.16
N VAL A 168 -6.89 21.60 -12.30
CA VAL A 168 -6.30 20.31 -11.94
C VAL A 168 -4.90 20.18 -12.52
N ALA A 169 -3.96 19.78 -11.66
CA ALA A 169 -2.55 19.61 -12.01
C ALA A 169 -1.86 20.87 -12.59
N GLY A 170 -2.39 22.08 -12.38
CA GLY A 170 -1.84 23.32 -12.99
C GLY A 170 -0.48 23.82 -12.48
N ARG A 171 0.19 23.11 -11.56
CA ARG A 171 1.46 23.51 -10.93
C ARG A 171 2.52 22.41 -11.03
N GLY A 172 3.00 21.86 -9.90
CA GLY A 172 4.06 20.83 -9.89
C GLY A 172 3.72 19.54 -10.65
N SER A 173 2.43 19.29 -10.92
CA SER A 173 1.94 18.19 -11.75
C SER A 173 1.61 18.62 -13.19
N GLY A 174 2.01 19.81 -13.64
CA GLY A 174 1.60 20.38 -14.93
C GLY A 174 2.50 20.07 -16.11
N ASN A 175 3.50 19.20 -15.93
CA ASN A 175 4.39 18.80 -17.03
C ASN A 175 3.62 18.10 -18.14
N ALA A 176 4.00 18.28 -19.40
CA ALA A 176 3.34 17.61 -20.52
C ALA A 176 3.50 16.08 -20.47
N GLN A 177 4.66 15.59 -20.03
CA GLN A 177 4.94 14.17 -19.84
C GLN A 177 5.79 13.96 -18.60
N GLY A 178 5.40 13.01 -17.75
CA GLY A 178 6.16 12.55 -16.60
C GLY A 178 6.50 11.07 -16.74
N VAL A 179 7.74 10.70 -16.40
CA VAL A 179 8.19 9.30 -16.41
C VAL A 179 7.89 8.67 -15.05
N LEU A 180 7.23 7.53 -15.04
CA LEU A 180 7.02 6.73 -13.84
C LEU A 180 8.23 5.84 -13.60
N PHE A 181 9.08 6.12 -12.61
CA PHE A 181 10.25 5.27 -12.36
C PHE A 181 10.59 5.18 -10.87
N THR A 182 11.52 4.27 -10.56
CA THR A 182 12.19 4.18 -9.27
C THR A 182 13.69 4.07 -9.44
N ARG A 183 14.44 4.28 -8.37
CA ARG A 183 15.89 4.02 -8.34
C ARG A 183 16.14 2.79 -7.50
N LEU A 184 16.79 1.80 -8.10
CA LEU A 184 17.12 0.56 -7.42
C LEU A 184 18.42 0.70 -6.62
N SER A 185 18.49 -0.03 -5.51
CA SER A 185 19.66 -0.11 -4.64
C SER A 185 19.92 -1.58 -4.30
N HIS A 186 21.20 -1.96 -4.21
CA HIS A 186 21.60 -3.27 -3.71
C HIS A 186 21.56 -3.35 -2.18
N ARG A 187 21.30 -2.22 -1.51
CA ARG A 187 21.14 -2.10 -0.06
C ARG A 187 19.71 -1.76 0.28
N HIS A 188 19.18 -2.46 1.27
CA HIS A 188 17.94 -2.10 1.94
C HIS A 188 18.13 -0.79 2.71
N ALA A 189 17.16 0.11 2.53
CA ALA A 189 17.11 1.40 3.17
C ALA A 189 15.68 1.93 3.06
N PRO A 190 15.09 2.49 4.14
CA PRO A 190 13.68 2.87 4.17
C PRO A 190 13.23 3.69 2.96
N LEU A 191 14.02 4.69 2.55
CA LEU A 191 13.70 5.55 1.40
C LEU A 191 13.73 4.81 0.05
N THR A 192 14.65 3.87 -0.14
CA THR A 192 14.71 3.10 -1.38
C THR A 192 13.60 2.05 -1.42
N ASP A 193 13.34 1.40 -0.29
CA ASP A 193 12.32 0.37 -0.18
C ASP A 193 10.91 0.98 -0.39
N ILE A 194 10.62 2.14 0.21
CA ILE A 194 9.34 2.84 -0.03
C ILE A 194 9.21 3.34 -1.47
N ALA A 195 10.29 3.84 -2.08
CA ALA A 195 10.26 4.30 -3.47
C ALA A 195 10.01 3.14 -4.44
N LEU A 196 10.56 1.95 -4.16
CA LEU A 196 10.32 0.77 -4.96
C LEU A 196 8.88 0.25 -4.81
N LEU A 197 8.39 0.12 -3.57
CA LEU A 197 7.01 -0.31 -3.32
C LEU A 197 6.01 0.69 -3.91
N GLY A 198 6.27 1.99 -3.77
CA GLY A 198 5.46 3.06 -4.34
C GLY A 198 5.43 3.03 -5.87
N TYR A 199 6.57 2.74 -6.52
CA TYR A 199 6.60 2.55 -7.98
C TYR A 199 5.77 1.35 -8.44
N LEU A 200 5.90 0.20 -7.76
CA LEU A 200 5.13 -0.99 -8.10
C LEU A 200 3.63 -0.78 -7.88
N ASP A 201 3.25 -0.11 -6.79
CA ASP A 201 1.85 0.25 -6.52
C ASP A 201 1.30 1.23 -7.57
N ALA A 202 2.05 2.28 -7.87
CA ALA A 202 1.68 3.27 -8.88
C ALA A 202 1.54 2.62 -10.27
N ALA A 203 2.46 1.75 -10.68
CA ALA A 203 2.39 1.04 -11.95
C ALA A 203 1.13 0.18 -12.06
N ARG A 204 0.76 -0.56 -10.99
CA ARG A 204 -0.50 -1.31 -10.93
C ARG A 204 -1.73 -0.40 -10.98
N CYS A 205 -1.70 0.72 -10.24
CA CYS A 205 -2.77 1.70 -10.22
C CYS A 205 -3.04 2.26 -11.63
N TYR A 206 -2.00 2.76 -12.32
CA TYR A 206 -2.15 3.31 -13.66
C TYR A 206 -2.51 2.25 -14.69
N ARG A 207 -1.97 1.04 -14.60
CA ARG A 207 -2.40 -0.10 -15.43
C ARG A 207 -3.91 -0.32 -15.29
N GLY A 208 -4.42 -0.38 -14.06
CA GLY A 208 -5.85 -0.50 -13.81
C GLY A 208 -6.68 0.66 -14.40
N LEU A 209 -6.15 1.88 -14.43
CA LEU A 209 -6.82 3.02 -15.08
C LEU A 209 -6.84 2.90 -16.62
N PHE A 210 -5.79 2.35 -17.24
CA PHE A 210 -5.79 2.01 -18.67
C PHE A 210 -6.77 0.87 -18.97
N ASP A 211 -6.74 -0.20 -18.18
CA ASP A 211 -7.60 -1.38 -18.36
C ASP A 211 -9.09 -1.01 -18.21
N ALA A 212 -9.41 -0.08 -17.30
CA ALA A 212 -10.75 0.47 -17.13
C ALA A 212 -11.15 1.55 -18.16
N GLY A 213 -10.28 1.87 -19.12
CA GLY A 213 -10.52 2.89 -20.14
C GLY A 213 -10.57 4.33 -19.63
N ARG A 214 -10.11 4.58 -18.40
CA ARG A 214 -10.04 5.93 -17.79
C ARG A 214 -8.82 6.72 -18.25
N LEU A 215 -7.80 6.02 -18.74
CA LEU A 215 -6.65 6.58 -19.46
C LEU A 215 -6.56 5.94 -20.85
N ARG A 216 -6.20 6.72 -21.87
CA ARG A 216 -6.04 6.25 -23.24
C ARG A 216 -4.57 6.03 -23.56
N ALA A 217 -4.20 4.81 -23.93
CA ALA A 217 -2.84 4.48 -24.35
C ALA A 217 -2.40 5.34 -25.55
N GLY A 218 -1.17 5.84 -25.51
CA GLY A 218 -0.58 6.70 -26.55
C GLY A 218 -1.01 8.17 -26.52
N ALA A 219 -2.10 8.52 -25.83
CA ALA A 219 -2.57 9.90 -25.68
C ALA A 219 -2.39 10.44 -24.26
N ASP A 220 -2.89 9.71 -23.26
CA ASP A 220 -2.82 10.11 -21.85
C ASP A 220 -1.60 9.48 -21.14
N GLY A 221 -0.91 8.56 -21.82
CA GLY A 221 0.30 7.90 -21.35
C GLY A 221 0.45 6.50 -21.95
N GLU A 222 1.54 5.84 -21.63
CA GLU A 222 1.77 4.44 -21.96
C GLU A 222 2.81 3.83 -21.01
N LEU A 223 2.50 2.67 -20.45
CA LEU A 223 3.42 1.89 -19.60
C LEU A 223 4.23 0.91 -20.47
N ASN A 224 5.06 1.47 -21.35
CA ASN A 224 5.88 0.78 -22.36
C ASN A 224 7.36 0.60 -21.96
N GLY A 225 7.66 0.83 -20.69
CA GLY A 225 8.98 0.68 -20.09
C GLY A 225 9.85 1.93 -20.15
N CYS A 226 10.96 1.88 -19.42
CA CYS A 226 11.95 2.95 -19.37
C CYS A 226 13.35 2.36 -19.22
N PHE A 227 14.28 2.87 -20.02
CA PHE A 227 15.70 2.58 -19.87
C PHE A 227 16.39 3.68 -19.05
N GLN A 228 16.91 3.29 -17.90
CA GLN A 228 17.75 4.14 -17.04
C GLN A 228 19.21 3.85 -17.32
N MET A 229 19.84 4.67 -18.15
CA MET A 229 21.28 4.59 -18.41
C MET A 229 22.07 4.80 -17.10
N ALA A 230 23.04 3.93 -16.86
CA ALA A 230 23.86 4.01 -15.65
C ALA A 230 24.79 5.22 -15.70
N GLY A 231 24.69 6.09 -14.70
CA GLY A 231 25.68 7.14 -14.47
C GLY A 231 26.98 6.58 -13.85
N PRO A 232 28.05 7.40 -13.76
CA PRO A 232 29.37 6.95 -13.29
C PRO A 232 29.40 6.34 -11.88
N LYS A 233 28.42 6.68 -11.05
CA LYS A 233 28.30 6.23 -9.65
C LYS A 233 27.41 5.01 -9.48
N VAL A 234 26.72 4.57 -10.53
CA VAL A 234 25.80 3.42 -10.47
C VAL A 234 26.60 2.13 -10.63
N ARG A 235 26.51 1.27 -9.63
CA ARG A 235 27.21 -0.02 -9.60
C ARG A 235 26.29 -1.14 -10.05
N LEU A 236 26.06 -1.24 -11.37
CA LEU A 236 25.16 -2.24 -11.96
C LEU A 236 25.54 -3.68 -11.59
N ASN A 237 26.84 -3.98 -11.47
CA ASN A 237 27.36 -5.27 -11.04
C ASN A 237 26.87 -5.72 -9.65
N GLN A 238 26.55 -4.78 -8.76
CA GLN A 238 26.01 -5.09 -7.44
C GLN A 238 24.51 -5.40 -7.46
N LEU A 239 23.79 -4.93 -8.49
CA LEU A 239 22.35 -5.17 -8.67
C LEU A 239 22.09 -6.46 -9.44
N ALA A 240 22.97 -6.81 -10.38
CA ALA A 240 22.77 -7.91 -11.32
C ALA A 240 22.37 -9.25 -10.68
N PRO A 241 23.00 -9.73 -9.58
CA PRO A 241 22.60 -11.01 -8.97
C PRO A 241 21.18 -11.00 -8.41
N ALA A 242 20.76 -9.87 -7.83
CA ALA A 242 19.41 -9.72 -7.27
C ALA A 242 18.36 -9.63 -8.38
N LEU A 243 18.65 -8.90 -9.46
CA LEU A 243 17.74 -8.71 -10.58
C LEU A 243 17.57 -9.97 -11.43
N ALA A 244 18.60 -10.83 -11.53
CA ALA A 244 18.49 -12.10 -12.22
C ALA A 244 17.40 -13.03 -11.65
N ALA A 245 17.05 -12.89 -10.37
CA ALA A 245 15.99 -13.65 -9.73
C ALA A 245 14.58 -13.05 -9.91
N VAL A 246 14.49 -11.80 -10.39
CA VAL A 246 13.24 -11.04 -10.58
C VAL A 246 13.29 -10.18 -11.85
N PRO A 247 13.46 -10.79 -13.04
CA PRO A 247 13.58 -10.03 -14.29
C PRO A 247 12.33 -9.17 -14.59
N GLU A 248 11.17 -9.52 -14.04
CA GLU A 248 9.94 -8.75 -14.16
C GLU A 248 10.02 -7.39 -13.46
N LEU A 249 10.93 -7.24 -12.48
CA LEU A 249 11.16 -5.96 -11.82
C LEU A 249 12.01 -5.02 -12.68
N ALA A 250 13.17 -5.51 -13.10
CA ALA A 250 14.12 -4.78 -13.93
C ALA A 250 15.15 -5.73 -14.56
N GLU A 251 15.58 -5.40 -15.77
CA GLU A 251 16.62 -6.12 -16.50
C GLU A 251 17.86 -5.23 -16.66
N LEU A 252 19.05 -5.81 -16.54
CA LEU A 252 20.28 -5.11 -16.92
C LEU A 252 20.49 -5.32 -18.40
N LEU A 253 20.56 -4.23 -19.17
CA LEU A 253 20.84 -4.29 -20.60
C LEU A 253 22.18 -3.63 -20.90
N ASP A 254 22.97 -4.26 -21.77
CA ASP A 254 24.11 -3.62 -22.38
C ASP A 254 23.67 -2.68 -23.53
N PRO A 255 24.58 -1.87 -24.11
CA PRO A 255 24.20 -0.95 -25.18
C PRO A 255 23.63 -1.62 -26.45
N ALA A 256 24.03 -2.86 -26.76
CA ALA A 256 23.54 -3.57 -27.94
C ALA A 256 22.10 -4.04 -27.70
N ASP A 257 21.84 -4.72 -26.58
CA ASP A 257 20.51 -5.18 -26.19
C ASP A 257 19.53 -4.02 -25.99
N ALA A 258 20.01 -2.91 -25.40
CA ALA A 258 19.21 -1.71 -25.22
C ALA A 258 18.86 -1.04 -26.56
N ALA A 259 19.76 -1.07 -27.55
CA ALA A 259 19.50 -0.48 -28.86
C ALA A 259 18.33 -1.16 -29.59
N GLU A 260 18.18 -2.48 -29.43
CA GLU A 260 17.05 -3.23 -30.02
C GLU A 260 15.69 -2.75 -29.48
N ARG A 261 15.62 -2.35 -28.20
CA ARG A 261 14.39 -1.85 -27.57
C ARG A 261 14.17 -0.36 -27.78
N LEU A 262 15.24 0.43 -27.79
CA LEU A 262 15.17 1.90 -27.82
C LEU A 262 15.16 2.48 -29.24
N GLY A 263 15.61 1.71 -30.24
CA GLY A 263 15.86 2.21 -31.59
C GLY A 263 17.06 3.17 -31.69
N VAL A 264 17.78 3.39 -30.58
CA VAL A 264 18.99 4.21 -30.50
C VAL A 264 20.01 3.53 -29.59
N THR A 265 21.30 3.60 -29.94
CA THR A 265 22.36 3.02 -29.11
C THR A 265 22.71 3.95 -27.95
N PRO A 266 22.48 3.54 -26.69
CA PRO A 266 22.86 4.36 -25.54
C PRO A 266 24.37 4.34 -25.34
N ALA A 267 24.90 5.37 -24.67
CA ALA A 267 26.34 5.50 -24.42
C ALA A 267 26.88 4.51 -23.37
N ALA A 268 26.00 3.90 -22.57
CA ALA A 268 26.36 2.96 -21.52
C ALA A 268 25.22 1.96 -21.25
N SER A 269 25.57 0.85 -20.61
CA SER A 269 24.60 -0.09 -20.03
C SER A 269 23.66 0.59 -19.05
N GLY A 270 22.53 -0.05 -18.77
CA GLY A 270 21.53 0.52 -17.87
C GLY A 270 20.52 -0.50 -17.38
N LEU A 271 19.49 0.00 -16.72
CA LEU A 271 18.38 -0.78 -16.21
C LEU A 271 17.15 -0.56 -17.08
N TRP A 272 16.57 -1.62 -17.60
CA TRP A 272 15.25 -1.62 -18.19
C TRP A 272 14.20 -1.88 -17.12
N LEU A 273 13.25 -0.96 -16.97
CA LEU A 273 12.11 -1.07 -16.05
C LEU A 273 10.85 -1.39 -16.88
N PRO A 274 10.40 -2.65 -16.96
CA PRO A 274 9.32 -3.04 -17.88
C PRO A 274 7.94 -2.47 -17.50
N HIS A 275 7.71 -2.17 -16.22
CA HIS A 275 6.45 -1.59 -15.74
C HIS A 275 6.43 -0.05 -15.77
N SER A 276 7.52 0.57 -16.22
CA SER A 276 7.65 2.01 -16.35
C SER A 276 7.00 2.51 -17.65
N GLY A 277 7.17 3.79 -17.93
CA GLY A 277 6.66 4.46 -19.12
C GLY A 277 6.43 5.93 -18.83
N TRP A 278 5.62 6.56 -19.67
CA TRP A 278 5.30 7.98 -19.56
C TRP A 278 3.81 8.17 -19.31
N LEU A 279 3.46 9.25 -18.61
CA LEU A 279 2.08 9.65 -18.32
C LEU A 279 1.93 11.14 -18.59
N HIS A 280 0.80 11.55 -19.15
CA HIS A 280 0.35 12.94 -19.10
C HIS A 280 -0.23 13.19 -17.69
N PRO A 281 0.49 13.85 -16.77
CA PRO A 281 0.14 13.87 -15.36
C PRO A 281 -1.21 14.52 -15.06
N ALA A 282 -1.61 15.54 -15.84
CA ALA A 282 -2.95 16.12 -15.68
C ALA A 282 -4.07 15.14 -16.09
N ALA A 283 -3.83 14.26 -17.07
CA ALA A 283 -4.77 13.21 -17.41
C ALA A 283 -4.84 12.15 -16.29
N ALA A 284 -3.69 11.77 -15.71
CA ALA A 284 -3.65 10.89 -14.55
C ALA A 284 -4.40 11.47 -13.33
N CYS A 285 -4.21 12.75 -13.02
CA CYS A 285 -4.93 13.42 -11.93
C CYS A 285 -6.44 13.43 -12.17
N ARG A 286 -6.89 13.82 -13.37
CA ARG A 286 -8.32 13.79 -13.74
C ARG A 286 -8.89 12.38 -13.70
N ALA A 287 -8.14 11.40 -14.19
CA ALA A 287 -8.55 10.00 -14.15
C ALA A 287 -8.69 9.49 -12.73
N LEU A 288 -7.86 9.90 -11.78
CA LEU A 288 -8.03 9.55 -10.36
C LEU A 288 -9.25 10.25 -9.74
N LEU A 289 -9.41 11.55 -10.02
CA LEU A 289 -10.47 12.40 -9.47
C LEU A 289 -11.88 12.10 -10.03
N SER A 290 -11.99 11.36 -11.14
CA SER A 290 -13.28 10.93 -11.69
C SER A 290 -13.93 9.76 -10.94
N ALA A 291 -13.31 9.28 -9.84
CA ALA A 291 -13.86 8.18 -9.07
C ALA A 291 -15.16 8.60 -8.35
N SER A 292 -16.08 7.65 -8.17
CA SER A 292 -17.32 7.88 -7.41
C SER A 292 -17.02 8.35 -5.98
N GLY A 293 -17.79 9.32 -5.50
CA GLY A 293 -17.60 9.87 -4.14
C GLY A 293 -16.63 11.05 -4.06
N ILE A 294 -16.08 11.50 -5.19
CA ILE A 294 -15.23 12.70 -5.28
C ILE A 294 -16.00 13.84 -5.94
N THR A 295 -15.99 15.01 -5.31
CA THR A 295 -16.43 16.29 -5.89
C THR A 295 -15.21 17.18 -6.07
N LEU A 296 -14.91 17.58 -7.30
CA LEU A 296 -13.82 18.49 -7.61
C LEU A 296 -14.36 19.92 -7.76
N VAL A 297 -13.70 20.88 -7.10
CA VAL A 297 -13.97 22.31 -7.20
C VAL A 297 -12.70 23.01 -7.69
N GLU A 298 -12.63 23.25 -9.00
CA GLU A 298 -11.58 24.08 -9.60
C GLU A 298 -11.90 25.58 -9.43
N HIS A 299 -10.86 26.41 -9.57
CA HIS A 299 -10.95 27.86 -9.43
C HIS A 299 -11.59 28.30 -8.10
N CYS A 300 -11.33 27.56 -7.02
CA CYS A 300 -11.81 27.92 -5.70
C CYS A 300 -11.03 29.11 -5.10
N GLY A 301 -9.88 29.47 -5.69
CA GLY A 301 -8.96 30.44 -5.12
C GLY A 301 -8.21 29.88 -3.91
N ALA A 302 -7.50 30.75 -3.19
CA ALA A 302 -6.85 30.36 -1.94
C ALA A 302 -7.91 30.01 -0.87
N VAL A 303 -7.63 28.98 -0.08
CA VAL A 303 -8.49 28.57 1.03
C VAL A 303 -7.76 28.66 2.36
N THR A 304 -8.45 29.12 3.39
CA THR A 304 -7.97 29.06 4.78
C THR A 304 -8.72 27.94 5.50
N LEU A 305 -7.98 27.07 6.20
CA LEU A 305 -8.57 26.00 7.00
C LEU A 305 -8.78 26.46 8.44
N ALA A 306 -9.97 26.20 8.97
CA ALA A 306 -10.32 26.40 10.38
C ALA A 306 -11.01 25.15 10.93
N ARG A 307 -10.89 24.90 12.23
CA ARG A 307 -11.61 23.83 12.92
C ARG A 307 -12.70 24.44 13.79
N GLU A 308 -13.95 24.11 13.50
CA GLU A 308 -15.14 24.64 14.16
C GLU A 308 -16.13 23.49 14.42
N ASP A 309 -16.71 23.43 15.63
CA ASP A 309 -17.68 22.39 16.02
C ASP A 309 -17.23 20.95 15.72
N GLY A 310 -15.93 20.69 15.91
CA GLY A 310 -15.33 19.38 15.67
C GLY A 310 -15.09 19.03 14.20
N ARG A 311 -15.49 19.88 13.25
CA ARG A 311 -15.31 19.72 11.80
C ARG A 311 -14.25 20.67 11.25
N TRP A 312 -13.66 20.31 10.12
CA TRP A 312 -12.83 21.23 9.34
C TRP A 312 -13.70 22.04 8.39
N ARG A 313 -13.43 23.35 8.30
CA ARG A 313 -14.00 24.27 7.32
C ARG A 313 -12.88 24.83 6.45
N ALA A 314 -13.09 24.84 5.14
CA ALA A 314 -12.27 25.60 4.19
C ALA A 314 -13.03 26.86 3.79
N LEU A 315 -12.41 28.02 3.95
CA LEU A 315 -12.96 29.34 3.64
C LEU A 315 -12.21 29.90 2.43
N ALA A 316 -12.94 30.23 1.36
CA ALA A 316 -12.40 30.94 0.20
C ALA A 316 -12.94 32.37 0.14
N ASP A 317 -12.32 33.18 -0.73
CA ASP A 317 -12.82 34.51 -1.05
C ASP A 317 -14.26 34.47 -1.59
N GLY A 318 -15.00 35.56 -1.35
CA GLY A 318 -16.39 35.69 -1.76
C GLY A 318 -17.38 34.90 -0.90
N GLY A 319 -16.98 34.45 0.30
CA GLY A 319 -17.87 33.79 1.27
C GLY A 319 -18.16 32.31 0.98
N ARG A 320 -17.52 31.73 -0.04
CA ARG A 320 -17.60 30.30 -0.33
C ARG A 320 -16.92 29.52 0.79
N HIS A 321 -17.57 28.44 1.22
CA HIS A 321 -17.01 27.56 2.22
C HIS A 321 -17.44 26.11 2.03
N TRP A 322 -16.60 25.21 2.53
CA TRP A 322 -16.83 23.76 2.53
C TRP A 322 -16.52 23.20 3.90
N SER A 323 -17.13 22.07 4.27
CA SER A 323 -16.86 21.43 5.57
C SER A 323 -16.80 19.91 5.48
N ALA A 324 -15.94 19.30 6.30
CA ALA A 324 -15.80 17.86 6.40
C ALA A 324 -15.28 17.43 7.78
N ASP A 325 -15.25 16.13 8.05
CA ASP A 325 -14.75 15.59 9.32
C ASP A 325 -13.23 15.73 9.43
N ILE A 326 -12.53 15.58 8.30
CA ILE A 326 -11.07 15.73 8.19
C ILE A 326 -10.67 16.67 7.04
N ALA A 327 -9.46 17.22 7.11
CA ALA A 327 -8.82 17.94 6.02
C ALA A 327 -7.44 17.33 5.72
N VAL A 328 -7.11 17.24 4.43
CA VAL A 328 -5.81 16.80 3.91
C VAL A 328 -5.23 17.97 3.12
N VAL A 329 -3.99 18.37 3.45
CA VAL A 329 -3.24 19.40 2.72
C VAL A 329 -2.24 18.68 1.82
N ALA A 330 -2.34 18.89 0.50
CA ALA A 330 -1.59 18.15 -0.51
C ALA A 330 -0.95 19.06 -1.57
#